data_AF-A0A2N1MUQ6-F1
#
_entry.id   AF-A0A2N1MUQ6-F1
#
_cell.length_a   1.000
_cell.length_b   1.000
_cell.length_c   1.000
_cell.angle_alpha   90.00
_cell.angle_beta   90.00
_cell.angle_gamma   90.00
#
_symmetry.space_group_name_H-M   'P 1'
#
loop_
_entity.id
_entity.type
_entity.pdbx_description
1 polymer ?
#
loop_
_entity_poly.entity_id
_entity_poly.type
_entity_poly.pdbx_seq_one_letter_code
_entity_poly.pdbx_strand_id
1 'polypeptide(L)'
;MRFARLCKLYLFFLVATATIAVGAPLDNVIKTSMVEGQATIETTVPQCSAGTTYVASLCFSVGRIQVFCQNPQNPTLEIIAFTDCEPDEVCIEHEHAINEDLNRPHATCVSSEFYTVWDNFNNPDADACAQEVYKHDHGALDVEIAMTIYAHDGKPIQVNLLRALSNDHELSRIFDMHNYTQVIRGYNGETIKYCFNTGTKNKVTAYAGSWIIQ
;
A
#
# COMPACT_ATOMS: atom_id res chain seq x y z
N MET A 1 57.13 -27.00 -53.39
CA MET A 1 55.97 -27.82 -52.97
C MET A 1 55.85 -27.76 -51.45
N ARG A 2 54.65 -27.38 -50.96
CA ARG A 2 54.00 -27.70 -49.66
C ARG A 2 54.67 -27.21 -48.35
N PHE A 3 54.16 -26.16 -47.68
CA PHE A 3 53.02 -26.10 -46.73
C PHE A 3 53.20 -26.90 -45.42
N ALA A 4 53.31 -26.19 -44.28
CA ALA A 4 52.54 -26.33 -43.02
C ALA A 4 53.31 -25.68 -41.83
N ARG A 5 52.88 -24.51 -41.32
CA ARG A 5 51.93 -24.26 -40.20
C ARG A 5 52.47 -24.72 -38.82
N LEU A 6 52.97 -23.80 -37.99
CA LEU A 6 52.25 -23.04 -36.93
C LEU A 6 51.61 -23.91 -35.84
N CYS A 7 52.18 -23.90 -34.64
CA CYS A 7 51.46 -24.07 -33.37
C CYS A 7 52.08 -23.15 -32.32
N LYS A 8 51.77 -21.86 -32.40
CA LYS A 8 51.93 -20.92 -31.29
C LYS A 8 50.60 -20.92 -30.55
N LEU A 9 50.52 -21.67 -29.44
CA LEU A 9 49.40 -21.56 -28.50
C LEU A 9 49.42 -20.15 -27.90
N TYR A 10 48.57 -19.27 -28.40
CA TYR A 10 48.14 -18.09 -27.65
C TYR A 10 46.80 -18.42 -27.02
N LEU A 11 46.81 -18.78 -25.73
CA LEU A 11 45.62 -18.71 -24.90
C LEU A 11 45.24 -17.23 -24.78
N PHE A 12 44.18 -16.82 -25.47
CA PHE A 12 43.48 -15.57 -25.16
C PHE A 12 42.54 -15.85 -23.98
N PHE A 13 42.93 -15.44 -22.78
CA PHE A 13 42.00 -15.32 -21.67
C PHE A 13 41.14 -14.08 -21.91
N LEU A 14 39.92 -14.31 -22.43
CA LEU A 14 38.85 -13.32 -22.40
C LEU A 14 38.37 -13.19 -20.94
N VAL A 15 38.88 -12.20 -20.22
CA VAL A 15 38.29 -11.78 -18.96
C VAL A 15 37.07 -10.93 -19.31
N ALA A 16 35.90 -11.58 -19.36
CA ALA A 16 34.63 -10.88 -19.42
C ALA A 16 34.43 -10.18 -18.08
N THR A 17 34.73 -8.88 -18.02
CA THR A 17 34.30 -8.05 -16.89
C THR A 17 32.80 -7.90 -16.99
N ALA A 18 32.06 -8.74 -16.28
CA ALA A 18 30.66 -8.48 -15.99
C ALA A 18 30.60 -7.22 -15.13
N THR A 19 30.43 -6.06 -15.78
CA THR A 19 29.96 -4.86 -15.11
C THR A 19 28.55 -5.15 -14.62
N ILE A 20 28.46 -5.55 -13.36
CA ILE A 20 27.20 -5.49 -12.62
C ILE A 20 26.91 -4.00 -12.53
N ALA A 21 26.02 -3.51 -13.39
CA ALA A 21 25.35 -2.25 -13.16
C ALA A 21 24.45 -2.50 -11.94
N VAL A 22 25.03 -2.38 -10.74
CA VAL A 22 24.26 -2.10 -9.54
C VAL A 22 23.70 -0.70 -9.80
N GLY A 23 22.54 -0.64 -10.45
CA GLY A 23 21.75 0.57 -10.49
C GLY A 23 21.48 0.92 -9.04
N ALA A 24 22.18 1.94 -8.54
CA ALA A 24 21.80 2.55 -7.28
C ALA A 24 20.31 2.91 -7.38
N PRO A 25 19.47 2.51 -6.42
CA PRO A 25 18.10 3.00 -6.41
C PRO A 25 18.19 4.52 -6.37
N LEU A 26 17.67 5.18 -7.40
CA LEU A 26 17.58 6.64 -7.41
C LEU A 26 16.52 7.00 -6.36
N ASP A 27 16.85 7.90 -5.43
CA ASP A 27 16.02 8.37 -4.32
C ASP A 27 14.74 9.13 -4.77
N ASN A 28 13.86 8.47 -5.52
CA ASN A 28 12.47 8.90 -5.72
C ASN A 28 11.56 8.09 -4.79
N VAL A 29 11.97 7.94 -3.53
CA VAL A 29 11.17 7.32 -2.48
C VAL A 29 10.17 8.35 -2.00
N ILE A 30 8.89 8.17 -2.34
CA ILE A 30 7.82 8.87 -1.65
C ILE A 30 7.67 8.18 -0.29
N LYS A 31 7.71 8.98 0.77
CA LYS A 31 7.56 8.50 2.15
C LYS A 31 6.23 8.99 2.71
N THR A 32 5.56 8.13 3.47
CA THR A 32 4.40 8.51 4.28
C THR A 32 4.61 8.08 5.72
N SER A 33 3.95 8.74 6.66
CA SER A 33 4.11 8.50 8.10
C SER A 33 2.91 7.77 8.66
N MET A 34 3.12 6.62 9.29
CA MET A 34 2.06 5.88 9.99
C MET A 34 2.07 6.18 11.49
N VAL A 35 0.89 6.08 12.13
CA VAL A 35 0.78 6.16 13.60
C VAL A 35 0.75 4.74 14.18
N GLU A 36 1.72 4.42 15.02
CA GLU A 36 1.75 3.16 15.78
C GLU A 36 1.84 3.50 17.26
N GLY A 37 0.93 3.01 18.09
CA GLY A 37 1.17 2.88 19.54
C GLY A 37 1.51 4.16 20.30
N GLN A 38 2.72 4.71 20.14
CA GLN A 38 3.21 6.03 20.58
C GLN A 38 4.21 6.70 19.59
N ALA A 39 4.54 6.06 18.47
CA ALA A 39 5.58 6.47 17.53
C ALA A 39 5.02 6.78 16.13
N THR A 40 5.78 7.59 15.40
CA THR A 40 5.56 7.86 13.97
C THR A 40 6.60 7.09 13.17
N ILE A 41 6.18 6.37 12.14
CA ILE A 41 7.07 5.53 11.33
C ILE A 41 6.99 5.91 9.86
N GLU A 42 8.15 6.20 9.26
CA GLU A 42 8.26 6.44 7.82
C GLU A 42 8.14 5.12 7.05
N THR A 43 7.13 5.02 6.20
CA THR A 43 6.91 3.91 5.28
C THR A 43 7.19 4.34 3.85
N THR A 44 7.67 3.39 3.04
CA THR A 44 8.01 3.62 1.64
C THR A 44 6.82 3.29 0.75
N VAL A 45 6.50 4.19 -0.18
CA VAL A 45 5.46 4.01 -1.19
C VAL A 45 6.01 3.20 -2.38
N PRO A 46 5.16 2.41 -3.06
CA PRO A 46 5.50 1.74 -4.32
C PRO A 46 6.17 2.64 -5.34
N GLN A 47 7.22 2.13 -5.99
CA GLN A 47 8.04 2.89 -6.93
C GLN A 47 7.74 2.56 -8.39
N CYS A 48 7.84 3.60 -9.22
CA CYS A 48 7.85 3.47 -10.67
C CYS A 48 9.27 3.18 -11.19
N SER A 49 9.35 2.59 -12.39
CA SER A 49 10.63 2.38 -13.07
C SER A 49 11.37 3.70 -13.34
N ALA A 50 12.69 3.64 -13.43
CA ALA A 50 13.51 4.82 -13.71
C ALA A 50 13.05 5.54 -14.99
N GLY A 51 12.87 6.87 -14.89
CA GLY A 51 12.39 7.70 -16.00
C GLY A 51 10.87 7.78 -16.13
N THR A 52 10.11 7.22 -15.19
CA THR A 52 8.65 7.34 -15.12
C THR A 52 8.20 7.96 -13.79
N THR A 53 7.04 8.60 -13.79
CA THR A 53 6.50 9.33 -12.63
C THR A 53 5.34 8.56 -12.01
N TYR A 54 5.32 8.45 -10.68
CA TYR A 54 4.20 7.87 -9.93
C TYR A 54 2.94 8.71 -10.08
N VAL A 55 1.79 8.06 -10.29
CA VAL A 55 0.48 8.71 -10.43
C VAL A 55 -0.51 8.24 -9.37
N ALA A 56 -0.64 6.92 -9.20
CA ALA A 56 -1.59 6.28 -8.30
C ALA A 56 -1.13 4.86 -7.99
N SER A 57 -1.72 4.25 -6.97
CA SER A 57 -1.58 2.82 -6.70
C SER A 57 -2.84 2.26 -6.08
N LEU A 58 -3.07 0.97 -6.34
CA LEU A 58 -4.21 0.22 -5.85
C LEU A 58 -3.74 -1.13 -5.33
N CYS A 59 -4.48 -1.71 -4.41
CA CYS A 59 -4.24 -3.07 -4.00
C CYS A 59 -4.69 -4.04 -5.10
N PHE A 60 -3.76 -4.82 -5.63
CA PHE A 60 -4.07 -5.90 -6.57
C PHE A 60 -4.49 -7.17 -5.83
N SER A 61 -3.83 -7.42 -4.70
CA SER A 61 -4.14 -8.48 -3.75
C SER A 61 -3.62 -8.08 -2.37
N VAL A 62 -3.95 -8.86 -1.34
CA VAL A 62 -3.54 -8.61 0.04
C VAL A 62 -2.02 -8.39 0.19
N GLY A 63 -1.18 -9.06 -0.60
CA GLY A 63 0.28 -8.90 -0.56
C GLY A 63 0.88 -8.23 -1.80
N ARG A 64 0.09 -7.49 -2.58
CA ARG A 64 0.58 -6.93 -3.85
C ARG A 64 -0.12 -5.64 -4.25
N ILE A 65 0.70 -4.66 -4.63
CA ILE A 65 0.26 -3.37 -5.12
C ILE A 65 0.40 -3.32 -6.65
N GLN A 66 -0.61 -2.77 -7.31
CA GLN A 66 -0.55 -2.31 -8.69
C GLN A 66 -0.22 -0.81 -8.70
N VAL A 67 0.83 -0.43 -9.42
CA VAL A 67 1.34 0.94 -9.48
C VAL A 67 1.08 1.51 -10.87
N PHE A 68 0.47 2.69 -10.92
CA PHE A 68 0.21 3.44 -12.14
C PHE A 68 1.28 4.51 -12.29
N CYS A 69 2.07 4.37 -13.35
CA CYS A 69 3.17 5.24 -13.69
C CYS A 69 2.89 5.93 -15.02
N GLN A 70 3.43 7.14 -15.18
CA GLN A 70 3.29 7.92 -16.40
C GLN A 70 4.65 8.21 -17.00
N ASN A 71 4.73 8.11 -18.32
CA ASN A 71 5.91 8.55 -19.06
C ASN A 71 5.89 10.09 -19.17
N PRO A 72 6.90 10.81 -18.64
CA PRO A 72 6.93 12.28 -18.69
C PRO A 72 7.00 12.85 -20.11
N GLN A 73 7.60 12.10 -21.05
CA GLN A 73 7.73 12.50 -22.45
C GLN A 73 6.49 12.15 -23.29
N ASN A 74 5.68 11.18 -22.83
CA ASN A 74 4.42 10.82 -23.45
C ASN A 74 3.33 10.53 -22.40
N PRO A 75 2.65 11.57 -21.89
CA PRO A 75 1.67 11.45 -20.81
C PRO A 75 0.48 10.55 -21.12
N THR A 76 0.19 10.22 -22.38
CA THR A 76 -0.91 9.29 -22.73
C THR A 76 -0.52 7.83 -22.58
N LEU A 77 0.77 7.52 -22.41
CA LEU A 77 1.26 6.19 -22.13
C LEU A 77 1.23 5.92 -20.63
N GLU A 78 0.19 5.21 -20.20
CA GLU A 78 0.11 4.62 -18.86
C GLU A 78 0.97 3.36 -18.80
N ILE A 79 1.78 3.27 -17.75
CA ILE A 79 2.69 2.16 -17.48
C ILE A 79 2.25 1.52 -16.17
N ILE A 80 1.91 0.23 -16.21
CA ILE A 80 1.52 -0.54 -15.04
C ILE A 80 2.73 -1.31 -14.52
N ALA A 81 3.07 -1.09 -13.25
CA ALA A 81 4.06 -1.87 -12.52
C ALA A 81 3.40 -2.59 -11.34
N PHE A 82 4.13 -3.52 -10.73
CA PHE A 82 3.69 -4.22 -9.53
C PHE A 82 4.78 -4.16 -8.48
N THR A 83 4.36 -3.99 -7.23
CA THR A 83 5.21 -4.08 -6.05
C THR A 83 4.65 -5.16 -5.16
N ASP A 84 5.47 -6.17 -4.86
CA ASP A 84 5.11 -7.23 -3.93
C ASP A 84 5.40 -6.73 -2.52
N CYS A 85 4.47 -6.95 -1.58
CA CYS A 85 4.69 -6.66 -0.17
C CYS A 85 5.54 -7.77 0.47
N GLU A 86 6.23 -7.46 1.55
CA GLU A 86 6.92 -8.47 2.33
C GLU A 86 5.92 -9.47 2.95
N PRO A 87 6.35 -10.69 3.34
CA PRO A 87 5.44 -11.75 3.77
C PRO A 87 4.52 -11.42 4.96
N ASP A 88 4.93 -10.48 5.82
CA ASP A 88 4.17 -10.01 6.99
C ASP A 88 3.47 -8.67 6.77
N GLU A 89 3.57 -8.14 5.56
CA GLU A 89 2.92 -6.90 5.14
C GLU A 89 1.64 -7.17 4.37
N VAL A 90 0.70 -6.22 4.47
CA VAL A 90 -0.53 -6.22 3.70
C VAL A 90 -0.72 -4.90 2.99
N CYS A 91 -1.31 -4.95 1.80
CA CYS A 91 -1.67 -3.77 1.06
C CYS A 91 -2.91 -3.11 1.67
N ILE A 92 -2.84 -1.80 1.93
CA ILE A 92 -3.99 -1.00 2.33
C ILE A 92 -4.08 0.23 1.43
N GLU A 93 -5.26 0.47 0.85
CA GLU A 93 -5.55 1.64 0.03
C GLU A 93 -5.93 2.85 0.89
N HIS A 94 -5.45 4.03 0.52
CA HIS A 94 -5.69 5.33 1.15
C HIS A 94 -5.66 6.45 0.08
N GLU A 95 -5.99 7.70 0.42
CA GLU A 95 -6.11 8.79 -0.55
C GLU A 95 -5.24 10.01 -0.23
N HIS A 96 -4.98 10.32 1.04
CA HIS A 96 -4.44 11.63 1.44
C HIS A 96 -3.01 11.55 2.00
N ALA A 97 -2.54 10.38 2.43
CA ALA A 97 -1.30 10.19 3.16
C ALA A 97 0.00 10.44 2.36
N ILE A 98 -0.07 10.62 1.04
CA ILE A 98 1.10 10.77 0.17
C ILE A 98 1.23 12.19 -0.38
N ASN A 99 0.14 12.82 -0.76
CA ASN A 99 0.13 14.19 -1.26
C ASN A 99 -1.28 14.75 -1.16
N GLU A 100 -1.47 15.83 -0.39
CA GLU A 100 -2.79 16.45 -0.18
C GLU A 100 -3.47 16.89 -1.51
N ASP A 101 -2.69 17.10 -2.58
CA ASP A 101 -3.16 17.56 -3.89
C ASP A 101 -3.54 16.45 -4.89
N LEU A 102 -3.33 15.18 -4.56
CA LEU A 102 -3.67 14.07 -5.44
C LEU A 102 -4.97 13.42 -4.97
N ASN A 103 -6.09 13.89 -5.52
CA ASN A 103 -7.42 13.25 -5.40
C ASN A 103 -7.45 11.90 -6.15
N ARG A 104 -6.50 11.02 -5.84
CA ARG A 104 -6.20 9.75 -6.50
C ARG A 104 -5.98 8.69 -5.43
N PRO A 105 -6.30 7.42 -5.72
CA PRO A 105 -6.04 6.36 -4.79
C PRO A 105 -4.54 6.06 -4.72
N HIS A 106 -4.13 5.73 -3.52
CA HIS A 106 -2.81 5.28 -3.16
C HIS A 106 -2.92 3.98 -2.38
N ALA A 107 -1.82 3.24 -2.33
CA ALA A 107 -1.70 2.01 -1.58
C ALA A 107 -0.29 1.87 -1.02
N THR A 108 -0.20 1.37 0.21
CA THR A 108 1.04 1.11 0.94
C THR A 108 1.06 -0.32 1.46
N CYS A 109 2.23 -0.97 1.46
CA CYS A 109 2.44 -2.23 2.18
C CYS A 109 2.64 -1.91 3.66
N VAL A 110 1.81 -2.49 4.51
CA VAL A 110 1.71 -2.18 5.93
C VAL A 110 2.06 -3.42 6.73
N SER A 111 3.10 -3.34 7.55
CA SER A 111 3.54 -4.44 8.42
C SER A 111 2.49 -4.78 9.48
N SER A 112 2.47 -6.04 9.92
CA SER A 112 1.51 -6.55 10.91
C SER A 112 1.47 -5.85 12.27
N GLU A 113 2.49 -5.07 12.59
CA GLU A 113 2.53 -4.19 13.77
C GLU A 113 1.72 -2.89 13.60
N PHE A 114 1.37 -2.50 12.37
CA PHE A 114 0.76 -1.21 12.05
C PHE A 114 -0.67 -1.31 11.48
N TYR A 115 -1.23 -2.51 11.42
CA TYR A 115 -2.61 -2.69 10.98
C TYR A 115 -3.44 -3.48 11.98
N THR A 116 -4.74 -3.16 11.99
CA THR A 116 -5.76 -3.99 12.61
C THR A 116 -6.41 -4.89 11.57
N VAL A 117 -6.59 -6.17 11.91
CA VAL A 117 -7.24 -7.18 11.06
C VAL A 117 -8.45 -7.79 11.75
N TRP A 118 -9.56 -7.95 11.03
CA TRP A 118 -10.75 -8.63 11.52
C TRP A 118 -11.58 -9.24 10.39
N ASP A 119 -12.51 -10.13 10.72
CA ASP A 119 -13.34 -10.84 9.75
C ASP A 119 -14.81 -10.91 10.17
N ASN A 120 -15.67 -11.34 9.23
CA ASN A 120 -17.09 -11.61 9.48
C ASN A 120 -17.41 -13.12 9.51
N PHE A 121 -16.42 -14.00 9.65
CA PHE A 121 -16.59 -15.43 9.36
C PHE A 121 -17.57 -16.13 10.30
N ASN A 122 -17.63 -15.63 11.54
CA ASN A 122 -18.53 -16.14 12.59
C ASN A 122 -19.97 -15.66 12.42
N ASN A 123 -20.17 -14.47 11.84
CA ASN A 123 -21.50 -13.89 11.63
C ASN A 123 -21.55 -13.07 10.33
N PRO A 124 -21.59 -13.72 9.15
CA PRO A 124 -21.48 -13.02 7.87
C PRO A 124 -22.60 -12.04 7.56
N ASP A 125 -23.77 -12.25 8.19
CA ASP A 125 -24.99 -11.47 7.99
C ASP A 125 -25.06 -10.19 8.87
N ALA A 126 -24.05 -9.94 9.71
CA ALA A 126 -24.00 -8.78 10.62
C ALA A 126 -22.80 -7.87 10.36
N ASP A 127 -22.83 -6.68 10.96
CA ASP A 127 -21.69 -5.77 10.96
C ASP A 127 -20.52 -6.41 11.71
N ALA A 128 -19.37 -6.49 11.03
CA ALA A 128 -18.11 -6.90 11.60
C ALA A 128 -17.26 -5.66 11.87
N CYS A 129 -16.85 -5.48 13.13
CA CYS A 129 -16.12 -4.29 13.55
C CYS A 129 -14.85 -4.63 14.32
N ALA A 130 -13.85 -3.77 14.19
CA ALA A 130 -12.68 -3.72 15.05
C ALA A 130 -12.52 -2.30 15.62
N GLN A 131 -11.83 -2.21 16.75
CA GLN A 131 -11.54 -0.95 17.42
C GLN A 131 -10.05 -0.80 17.63
N GLU A 132 -9.57 0.42 17.46
CA GLU A 132 -8.18 0.78 17.65
C GLU A 132 -8.07 2.15 18.32
N VAL A 133 -7.00 2.31 19.09
CA VAL A 133 -6.62 3.60 19.67
C VAL A 133 -5.18 3.85 19.26
N TYR A 134 -4.98 4.80 18.36
CA TYR A 134 -3.66 5.26 18.00
C TYR A 134 -3.23 6.26 19.07
N LYS A 135 -2.36 5.86 20.01
CA LYS A 135 -1.78 6.85 20.94
C LYS A 135 -0.56 7.46 20.26
N HIS A 136 -0.30 8.72 20.55
CA HIS A 136 0.89 9.41 20.09
C HIS A 136 1.36 10.37 21.17
N ASP A 137 2.67 10.58 21.24
CA ASP A 137 3.26 11.53 22.19
C ASP A 137 3.28 12.98 21.65
N HIS A 138 2.77 13.16 20.44
CA HIS A 138 2.57 14.48 19.81
C HIS A 138 1.28 15.13 20.34
N GLY A 139 1.14 16.46 20.21
CA GLY A 139 -0.16 17.11 20.43
C GLY A 139 -1.19 16.65 19.38
N ALA A 140 -2.35 17.31 19.29
CA ALA A 140 -3.34 16.97 18.27
C ALA A 140 -2.71 16.95 16.85
N LEU A 141 -2.97 15.88 16.09
CA LEU A 141 -2.45 15.65 14.74
C LEU A 141 -3.61 15.43 13.75
N ASP A 142 -3.37 15.71 12.48
CA ASP A 142 -4.28 15.29 11.43
C ASP A 142 -3.90 13.88 10.98
N VAL A 143 -4.89 13.00 10.92
CA VAL A 143 -4.68 11.57 10.63
C VAL A 143 -5.67 11.14 9.55
N GLU A 144 -5.19 10.42 8.54
CA GLU A 144 -6.03 9.63 7.64
C GLU A 144 -6.15 8.22 8.20
N ILE A 145 -7.39 7.75 8.36
CA ILE A 145 -7.67 6.34 8.61
C ILE A 145 -8.08 5.69 7.30
N ALA A 146 -7.66 4.45 7.09
CA ALA A 146 -8.10 3.69 5.93
C ALA A 146 -8.38 2.22 6.27
N MET A 147 -9.27 1.60 5.49
CA MET A 147 -9.52 0.17 5.53
C MET A 147 -9.71 -0.40 4.13
N THR A 148 -9.26 -1.64 3.91
CA THR A 148 -9.43 -2.39 2.67
C THR A 148 -9.97 -3.78 2.98
N ILE A 149 -10.96 -4.24 2.20
CA ILE A 149 -11.63 -5.52 2.38
C ILE A 149 -11.18 -6.50 1.30
N TYR A 150 -10.78 -7.69 1.73
CA TYR A 150 -10.36 -8.78 0.85
C TYR A 150 -11.29 -9.98 0.93
N ALA A 151 -11.54 -10.58 -0.23
CA ALA A 151 -12.16 -11.89 -0.33
C ALA A 151 -11.20 -12.99 0.11
N HIS A 152 -11.73 -14.21 0.25
CA HIS A 152 -10.94 -15.41 0.57
C HIS A 152 -9.78 -15.67 -0.40
N ASP A 153 -9.89 -15.27 -1.67
CA ASP A 153 -8.81 -15.42 -2.66
C ASP A 153 -7.73 -14.32 -2.55
N GLY A 154 -7.85 -13.44 -1.55
CA GLY A 154 -6.90 -12.36 -1.29
C GLY A 154 -7.06 -11.17 -2.23
N LYS A 155 -8.13 -11.08 -3.02
CA LYS A 155 -8.40 -9.90 -3.87
C LYS A 155 -9.33 -8.91 -3.20
N PRO A 156 -9.19 -7.60 -3.45
CA PRO A 156 -10.15 -6.62 -2.96
C PRO A 156 -11.57 -6.97 -3.41
N ILE A 157 -12.54 -6.82 -2.50
CA ILE A 157 -13.94 -7.14 -2.78
C ILE A 157 -14.86 -6.05 -2.27
N GLN A 158 -15.79 -5.65 -3.13
CA GLN A 158 -16.85 -4.73 -2.78
C GLN A 158 -17.75 -5.32 -1.69
N VAL A 159 -18.05 -4.53 -0.67
CA VAL A 159 -19.05 -4.85 0.35
C VAL A 159 -20.18 -3.83 0.34
N ASN A 160 -21.31 -4.21 0.93
CA ASN A 160 -22.50 -3.36 0.97
C ASN A 160 -22.27 -2.07 1.77
N LEU A 161 -21.53 -2.13 2.89
CA LEU A 161 -21.32 -0.98 3.78
C LEU A 161 -19.91 -1.00 4.36
N LEU A 162 -19.28 0.17 4.36
CA LEU A 162 -18.08 0.50 5.12
C LEU A 162 -18.34 1.76 5.94
N ARG A 163 -17.90 1.80 7.20
CA ARG A 163 -18.04 2.98 8.05
C ARG A 163 -16.99 3.03 9.15
N ALA A 164 -16.66 4.23 9.58
CA ALA A 164 -15.86 4.44 10.78
C ALA A 164 -16.59 5.34 11.79
N LEU A 165 -16.26 5.14 13.06
CA LEU A 165 -16.76 5.93 14.18
C LEU A 165 -15.57 6.41 15.01
N SER A 166 -15.66 7.64 15.54
CA SER A 166 -14.74 8.18 16.54
C SER A 166 -15.49 8.35 17.86
N ASN A 167 -15.04 7.68 18.92
CA ASN A 167 -15.74 7.62 20.22
C ASN A 167 -17.25 7.33 20.06
N ASP A 168 -17.58 6.31 19.27
CA ASP A 168 -18.94 5.87 18.91
C ASP A 168 -19.80 6.90 18.13
N HIS A 169 -19.23 8.03 17.71
CA HIS A 169 -19.87 8.95 16.79
C HIS A 169 -19.46 8.62 15.37
N GLU A 170 -20.43 8.36 14.50
CA GLU A 170 -20.14 8.04 13.10
C GLU A 170 -19.44 9.21 12.39
N LEU A 171 -18.28 8.93 11.81
CA LEU A 171 -17.53 9.87 11.00
C LEU A 171 -18.17 9.97 9.63
N SER A 172 -18.24 8.83 8.95
CA SER A 172 -18.89 8.69 7.65
C SER A 172 -19.18 7.22 7.35
N ARG A 173 -20.01 7.00 6.33
CA ARG A 173 -20.28 5.69 5.77
C ARG A 173 -20.29 5.77 4.26
N ILE A 174 -19.86 4.70 3.62
CA ILE A 174 -19.92 4.53 2.17
C ILE A 174 -20.50 3.16 1.85
N PHE A 175 -21.10 3.05 0.68
CA PHE A 175 -21.75 1.84 0.21
C PHE A 175 -21.06 1.36 -1.04
N ASP A 176 -21.14 0.06 -1.30
CA ASP A 176 -20.71 -0.52 -2.58
C ASP A 176 -19.25 -0.22 -2.94
N MET A 177 -18.36 -0.26 -1.94
CA MET A 177 -16.92 -0.07 -2.09
C MET A 177 -16.14 -1.20 -1.41
N HIS A 178 -14.87 -1.39 -1.80
CA HIS A 178 -13.94 -2.35 -1.16
C HIS A 178 -12.95 -1.68 -0.20
N ASN A 179 -12.82 -0.36 -0.27
CA ASN A 179 -11.94 0.44 0.57
C ASN A 179 -12.70 1.64 1.15
N TYR A 180 -12.21 2.17 2.27
CA TYR A 180 -12.72 3.37 2.91
C TYR A 180 -11.53 4.18 3.42
N THR A 181 -11.61 5.50 3.26
CA THR A 181 -10.67 6.46 3.82
C THR A 181 -11.44 7.60 4.48
N GLN A 182 -10.90 8.13 5.56
CA GLN A 182 -11.42 9.31 6.23
C GLN A 182 -10.29 10.09 6.88
N VAL A 183 -10.28 11.39 6.64
CA VAL A 183 -9.42 12.33 7.36
C VAL A 183 -10.09 12.73 8.68
N ILE A 184 -9.35 12.62 9.78
CA ILE A 184 -9.69 13.08 11.11
C ILE A 184 -8.74 14.22 11.46
N ARG A 185 -9.29 15.44 11.55
CA ARG A 185 -8.51 16.64 11.88
C ARG A 185 -8.42 16.80 13.40
N GLY A 186 -7.23 17.13 13.90
CA GLY A 186 -6.97 17.32 15.33
C GLY A 186 -7.23 16.08 16.18
N TYR A 187 -7.00 14.89 15.63
CA TYR A 187 -7.03 13.63 16.36
C TYR A 187 -6.12 13.69 17.59
N ASN A 188 -6.65 13.25 18.72
CA ASN A 188 -6.02 13.35 20.03
C ASN A 188 -6.31 12.11 20.89
N GLY A 189 -6.18 10.93 20.27
CA GLY A 189 -6.32 9.64 20.96
C GLY A 189 -7.75 9.16 21.13
N GLU A 190 -8.69 9.63 20.31
CA GLU A 190 -10.03 9.07 20.25
C GLU A 190 -10.02 7.59 19.84
N THR A 191 -10.99 6.81 20.32
CA THR A 191 -11.14 5.43 19.86
C THR A 191 -11.75 5.41 18.46
N ILE A 192 -11.04 4.82 17.51
CA ILE A 192 -11.52 4.62 16.15
C ILE A 192 -12.10 3.22 16.03
N LYS A 193 -13.35 3.15 15.56
CA LYS A 193 -14.03 1.89 15.28
C LYS A 193 -14.28 1.76 13.79
N TYR A 194 -13.71 0.73 13.18
CA TYR A 194 -13.93 0.38 11.79
C TYR A 194 -15.01 -0.70 11.73
N CYS A 195 -15.95 -0.57 10.81
CA CYS A 195 -16.99 -1.57 10.60
C CYS A 195 -17.25 -1.78 9.11
N PHE A 196 -17.55 -3.02 8.75
CA PHE A 196 -18.07 -3.37 7.44
C PHE A 196 -19.28 -4.32 7.55
N ASN A 197 -20.11 -4.33 6.50
CA ASN A 197 -21.17 -5.32 6.31
C ASN A 197 -21.19 -5.74 4.85
N THR A 198 -21.17 -7.05 4.58
CA THR A 198 -21.10 -7.54 3.19
C THR A 198 -22.45 -7.49 2.47
N GLY A 199 -23.57 -7.35 3.18
CA GLY A 199 -24.93 -7.48 2.64
C GLY A 199 -25.24 -8.86 2.09
N THR A 200 -24.33 -9.82 2.28
CA THR A 200 -24.38 -11.18 1.73
C THR A 200 -23.83 -12.16 2.77
N LYS A 201 -23.64 -13.43 2.36
CA LYS A 201 -22.97 -14.45 3.17
C LYS A 201 -21.49 -14.61 2.83
N ASN A 202 -20.93 -13.69 2.04
CA ASN A 202 -19.53 -13.73 1.70
C ASN A 202 -18.69 -13.55 2.96
N LYS A 203 -17.71 -14.42 3.11
CA LYS A 203 -16.71 -14.35 4.18
C LYS A 203 -15.52 -13.54 3.67
N VAL A 204 -15.24 -12.43 4.34
CA VAL A 204 -14.22 -11.47 3.95
C VAL A 204 -13.40 -11.05 5.17
N THR A 205 -12.17 -10.60 4.91
CA THR A 205 -11.24 -10.10 5.91
C THR A 205 -10.97 -8.63 5.63
N ALA A 206 -10.99 -7.81 6.67
CA ALA A 206 -10.67 -6.39 6.62
C ALA A 206 -9.31 -6.12 7.24
N TYR A 207 -8.59 -5.16 6.67
CA TYR A 207 -7.36 -4.61 7.22
C TYR A 207 -7.49 -3.09 7.29
N ALA A 208 -7.09 -2.49 8.40
CA ALA A 208 -7.13 -1.05 8.60
C ALA A 208 -5.80 -0.52 9.12
N GLY A 209 -5.46 0.69 8.71
CA GLY A 209 -4.26 1.41 9.16
C GLY A 209 -4.54 2.90 9.30
N SER A 210 -3.57 3.64 9.83
CA SER A 210 -3.64 5.09 9.96
C SER A 210 -2.33 5.78 9.60
N TRP A 211 -2.45 6.95 8.98
CA TRP A 211 -1.35 7.77 8.49
C TRP A 211 -1.46 9.20 8.99
N ILE A 212 -0.34 9.81 9.35
CA ILE A 212 -0.27 11.25 9.61
C ILE A 212 -0.32 11.97 8.27
N ILE A 213 -1.18 12.99 8.19
CA ILE A 213 -1.23 13.91 7.06
C ILE A 213 -0.68 15.28 7.51
N GLN A 214 0.18 15.89 6.69
CA GLN A 214 0.86 17.16 6.99
C GLN A 214 0.60 18.20 5.90
#